data_AF-G2WUI9-F1
#
_entry.id   AF-G2WUI9-F1
#
_cell.length_a   1.000
_cell.length_b   1.000
_cell.length_c   1.000
_cell.angle_alpha   90.00
_cell.angle_beta   90.00
_cell.angle_gamma   90.00
#
_symmetry.space_group_name_H-M   'P 1'
#
loop_
_entity.id
_entity.type
_entity.pdbx_description
1 polymer ?
#
loop_
_entity_poly.entity_id
_entity_poly.type
_entity_poly.pdbx_seq_one_letter_code
_entity_poly.pdbx_strand_id
1 'polypeptide(L)'
;MDDTRPLASLSLTHVYYDPSDPLSLVCAWLALLPQALCVVYATLAFASREAEVALMFAGQLACEAVNFALKRLIKEDRPRRIHGKGYGMPSSHAQFVAFWALYLVLFLFVRHRGPPARQTAADGASSSSSGNRSSPYRSRALSRAERAVAALVAVATAAAVAWSRVYLGYHTTKQVLVGLTAGAACAVAWFAATTHARDVGLLAWVLRWPRRALVPRPATCCSRRTFARPAGSAGRRSACVRTTRWSARRRPRRGEGD
;
A
#
# COMPACT_ATOMS: atom_id res chain seq x y z
N MET A 1 -43.21 -26.17 -5.45
CA MET A 1 -43.07 -25.36 -4.22
C MET A 1 -41.91 -24.43 -4.46
N ASP A 2 -42.20 -23.23 -4.95
CA ASP A 2 -41.21 -22.18 -5.14
C ASP A 2 -40.90 -21.57 -3.77
N ASP A 3 -39.74 -21.90 -3.20
CA ASP A 3 -39.24 -21.38 -1.92
C ASP A 3 -38.76 -19.93 -2.13
N THR A 4 -39.69 -19.01 -2.42
CA THR A 4 -39.43 -17.58 -2.61
C THR A 4 -39.30 -16.89 -1.24
N ARG A 5 -38.20 -17.17 -0.53
CA ARG A 5 -37.84 -16.39 0.66
C ARG A 5 -37.47 -14.96 0.27
N PRO A 6 -37.96 -13.94 0.98
CA PRO A 6 -37.62 -12.56 0.67
C PRO A 6 -36.15 -12.30 0.98
N LEU A 7 -35.32 -12.15 -0.06
CA LEU A 7 -33.92 -11.77 0.05
C LEU A 7 -33.82 -10.27 0.36
N ALA A 8 -33.13 -9.91 1.44
CA ALA A 8 -32.80 -8.52 1.73
C ALA A 8 -31.54 -8.12 0.96
N SER A 9 -31.55 -6.96 0.30
CA SER A 9 -30.37 -6.41 -0.38
C SER A 9 -29.72 -5.34 0.49
N LEU A 10 -28.40 -5.43 0.73
CA LEU A 10 -27.67 -4.32 1.31
C LEU A 10 -27.55 -3.18 0.29
N SER A 11 -28.22 -2.06 0.55
CA SER A 11 -28.45 -0.96 -0.41
C SER A 11 -27.18 -0.32 -0.99
N LEU A 12 -26.04 -0.46 -0.30
CA LEU A 12 -24.77 0.12 -0.72
C LEU A 12 -24.05 -0.71 -1.82
N THR A 13 -24.31 -2.03 -1.92
CA THR A 13 -23.60 -2.91 -2.86
C THR A 13 -24.45 -4.01 -3.49
N HIS A 14 -25.76 -4.00 -3.26
CA HIS A 14 -26.72 -4.93 -3.87
C HIS A 14 -26.39 -6.42 -3.62
N VAL A 15 -25.83 -6.73 -2.43
CA VAL A 15 -25.60 -8.10 -1.99
C VAL A 15 -26.89 -8.62 -1.36
N TYR A 16 -27.41 -9.71 -1.91
CA TYR A 16 -28.58 -10.42 -1.40
C TYR A 16 -28.15 -11.35 -0.27
N TYR A 17 -28.88 -11.29 0.84
CA TYR A 17 -28.71 -12.19 1.97
C TYR A 17 -30.07 -12.60 2.53
N ASP A 18 -30.12 -13.75 3.18
CA ASP A 18 -31.30 -14.21 3.89
C ASP A 18 -31.33 -13.54 5.28
N PRO A 19 -32.35 -12.71 5.60
CA PRO A 19 -32.44 -12.06 6.91
C PRO A 19 -32.71 -13.03 8.07
N SER A 20 -33.18 -14.26 7.76
CA SER A 20 -33.41 -15.30 8.78
C SER A 20 -32.15 -16.09 9.15
N ASP A 21 -31.06 -15.96 8.38
CA ASP A 21 -29.78 -16.62 8.61
C ASP A 21 -28.67 -15.61 8.98
N PRO A 22 -28.19 -15.58 10.24
CA PRO A 22 -27.13 -14.67 10.66
C PRO A 22 -25.80 -14.93 9.93
N LEU A 23 -25.54 -16.16 9.47
CA LEU A 23 -24.32 -16.47 8.72
C LEU A 23 -24.35 -15.84 7.33
N SER A 24 -25.52 -15.78 6.70
CA SER A 24 -25.73 -15.07 5.43
C SER A 24 -25.43 -13.57 5.56
N LEU A 25 -25.80 -12.95 6.68
CA LEU A 25 -25.49 -11.53 6.95
C LEU A 25 -23.98 -11.31 7.10
N VAL A 26 -23.27 -12.15 7.87
CA VAL A 26 -21.81 -12.09 8.00
C VAL A 26 -21.14 -12.25 6.63
N CYS A 27 -21.62 -13.21 5.82
CA CYS A 27 -21.13 -13.41 4.45
C CYS A 27 -21.33 -12.19 3.55
N ALA A 28 -22.44 -11.45 3.73
CA ALA A 28 -22.69 -10.21 3.00
C ALA A 28 -21.68 -9.11 3.39
N TRP A 29 -21.36 -8.97 4.68
CA TRP A 29 -20.30 -8.05 5.13
C TRP A 29 -18.91 -8.46 4.61
N LEU A 30 -18.59 -9.74 4.60
CA LEU A 30 -17.34 -10.25 4.02
C LEU A 30 -17.21 -9.90 2.52
N ALA A 31 -18.33 -9.84 1.80
CA ALA A 31 -18.34 -9.46 0.38
C ALA A 31 -17.97 -7.99 0.12
N LEU A 32 -17.98 -7.13 1.14
CA LEU A 32 -17.55 -5.73 1.07
C LEU A 32 -16.05 -5.54 1.31
N LEU A 33 -15.34 -6.56 1.79
CA LEU A 33 -13.92 -6.45 2.13
C LEU A 33 -13.04 -6.02 0.95
N PRO A 34 -13.22 -6.51 -0.30
CA PRO A 34 -12.44 -6.01 -1.42
C PRO A 34 -12.56 -4.50 -1.65
N GLN A 35 -13.77 -3.95 -1.51
CA GLN A 35 -14.02 -2.52 -1.65
C GLN A 35 -13.36 -1.74 -0.50
N ALA A 36 -13.50 -2.22 0.74
CA ALA A 36 -12.83 -1.62 1.89
C ALA A 36 -11.29 -1.64 1.73
N LEU A 37 -10.73 -2.74 1.23
CA LEU A 37 -9.30 -2.87 0.94
C LEU A 37 -8.82 -1.87 -0.10
N CYS A 38 -9.61 -1.60 -1.16
CA CYS A 38 -9.28 -0.54 -2.12
C CYS A 38 -9.19 0.84 -1.46
N VAL A 39 -10.11 1.17 -0.53
CA VAL A 39 -10.06 2.42 0.23
C VAL A 39 -8.80 2.46 1.10
N VAL A 40 -8.52 1.38 1.84
CA VAL A 40 -7.32 1.27 2.68
C VAL A 40 -6.05 1.45 1.84
N TYR A 41 -5.95 0.80 0.69
CA TYR A 41 -4.82 0.97 -0.23
C TYR A 41 -4.65 2.41 -0.70
N ALA A 42 -5.73 3.04 -1.17
CA ALA A 42 -5.67 4.42 -1.66
C ALA A 42 -5.24 5.39 -0.56
N THR A 43 -5.83 5.25 0.64
CA THR A 43 -5.50 6.07 1.81
C THR A 43 -4.05 5.85 2.24
N LEU A 44 -3.58 4.61 2.35
CA LEU A 44 -2.21 4.31 2.76
C LEU A 44 -1.20 4.74 1.70
N ALA A 45 -1.48 4.54 0.40
CA ALA A 45 -0.60 4.98 -0.68
C ALA A 45 -0.46 6.52 -0.70
N PHE A 46 -1.55 7.24 -0.43
CA PHE A 46 -1.55 8.69 -0.36
C PHE A 46 -0.86 9.23 0.91
N ALA A 47 -1.15 8.64 2.07
CA ALA A 47 -0.68 9.12 3.38
C ALA A 47 0.78 8.75 3.64
N SER A 48 1.17 7.50 3.40
CA SER A 48 2.54 7.01 3.67
C SER A 48 3.54 7.45 2.60
N ARG A 49 3.06 7.68 1.37
CA ARG A 49 3.90 7.88 0.17
C ARG A 49 4.95 6.77 -0.01
N GLU A 50 4.71 5.60 0.55
CA GLU A 50 5.57 4.43 0.40
C GLU A 50 5.31 3.77 -0.95
N ALA A 51 6.37 3.68 -1.77
CA ALA A 51 6.30 3.09 -3.10
C ALA A 51 5.79 1.64 -3.06
N GLU A 52 6.03 0.91 -1.97
CA GLU A 52 5.55 -0.46 -1.80
C GLU A 52 4.02 -0.53 -1.80
N VAL A 53 3.35 0.33 -1.03
CA VAL A 53 1.89 0.36 -0.94
C VAL A 53 1.28 0.72 -2.28
N ALA A 54 1.88 1.69 -2.99
CA ALA A 54 1.45 2.06 -4.34
C ALA A 54 1.63 0.92 -5.34
N LEU A 55 2.75 0.19 -5.29
CA LEU A 55 3.01 -0.96 -6.15
C LEU A 55 2.08 -2.14 -5.85
N MET A 56 1.76 -2.37 -4.58
CA MET A 56 0.79 -3.39 -4.16
C MET A 56 -0.61 -3.05 -4.69
N PHE A 57 -1.04 -1.78 -4.57
CA PHE A 57 -2.31 -1.33 -5.12
C PHE A 57 -2.36 -1.42 -6.65
N ALA A 58 -1.30 -0.99 -7.35
CA ALA A 58 -1.20 -1.14 -8.80
C ALA A 58 -1.29 -2.61 -9.24
N GLY A 59 -0.65 -3.52 -8.48
CA GLY A 59 -0.76 -4.96 -8.71
C GLY A 59 -2.18 -5.50 -8.49
N GLN A 60 -2.90 -4.98 -7.49
CA GLN A 60 -4.30 -5.33 -7.26
C GLN A 60 -5.18 -4.94 -8.45
N LEU A 61 -4.98 -3.72 -9.00
CA LEU A 61 -5.71 -3.26 -10.19
C LEU A 61 -5.35 -4.07 -11.44
N ALA A 62 -4.06 -4.42 -11.62
CA ALA A 62 -3.63 -5.30 -12.70
C ALA A 62 -4.24 -6.70 -12.58
N CYS A 63 -4.32 -7.25 -11.36
CA CYS A 63 -4.97 -8.53 -11.09
C CYS A 63 -6.47 -8.48 -11.45
N GLU A 64 -7.17 -7.39 -11.12
CA GLU A 64 -8.58 -7.22 -11.51
C GLU A 64 -8.75 -7.08 -13.03
N ALA A 65 -7.82 -6.40 -13.71
CA ALA A 65 -7.82 -6.34 -15.18
C ALA A 65 -7.64 -7.74 -15.81
N VAL A 66 -6.79 -8.59 -15.23
CA VAL A 66 -6.66 -10.00 -15.62
C VAL A 66 -7.97 -10.75 -15.36
N ASN A 67 -8.62 -10.57 -14.21
CA ASN A 67 -9.93 -11.19 -13.94
C ASN A 67 -10.96 -10.82 -15.02
N PHE A 68 -11.04 -9.52 -15.34
CA PHE A 68 -11.93 -8.99 -16.35
C PHE A 68 -11.66 -9.58 -17.74
N ALA A 69 -10.38 -9.71 -18.13
CA ALA A 69 -10.00 -10.36 -19.37
C ALA A 69 -10.39 -11.86 -19.37
N LEU A 70 -10.07 -12.59 -18.31
CA LEU A 70 -10.39 -14.02 -18.18
C LEU A 70 -11.90 -14.28 -18.24
N LYS A 71 -12.72 -13.42 -17.63
CA LYS A 71 -14.19 -13.52 -17.73
C LYS A 71 -14.68 -13.39 -19.17
N ARG A 72 -14.05 -12.54 -19.97
CA ARG A 72 -14.38 -12.36 -21.40
C ARG A 72 -13.87 -13.50 -22.28
N LEU A 73 -12.85 -14.24 -21.83
CA LEU A 73 -12.30 -15.40 -22.55
C LEU A 73 -13.09 -16.68 -22.24
N ILE A 74 -13.37 -16.95 -20.96
CA ILE A 74 -13.98 -18.21 -20.52
C ILE A 74 -15.51 -18.18 -20.66
N LYS A 75 -16.13 -17.05 -20.36
CA LYS A 75 -17.58 -16.83 -20.50
C LYS A 75 -18.48 -17.88 -19.82
N GLU A 76 -18.02 -18.49 -18.73
CA GLU A 76 -18.82 -19.46 -17.98
C GLU A 76 -19.96 -18.77 -17.21
N ASP A 77 -21.13 -19.41 -17.23
CA ASP A 77 -22.32 -18.91 -16.53
C ASP A 77 -22.23 -19.03 -15.00
N ARG A 78 -22.98 -18.17 -14.31
CA ARG A 78 -23.12 -18.24 -12.85
C ARG A 78 -24.09 -19.36 -12.43
N PRO A 79 -24.05 -19.84 -11.18
CA PRO A 79 -25.06 -20.74 -10.65
C PRO A 79 -26.48 -20.17 -10.82
N ARG A 80 -27.44 -21.02 -11.23
CA ARG A 80 -28.81 -20.62 -11.62
C ARG A 80 -29.65 -19.99 -10.49
N ARG A 81 -29.19 -20.07 -9.23
CA ARG A 81 -29.94 -19.62 -8.05
C ARG A 81 -29.97 -18.09 -7.89
N ILE A 82 -29.01 -17.35 -8.47
CA ILE A 82 -28.96 -15.89 -8.40
C ILE A 82 -28.83 -15.33 -9.82
N HIS A 83 -29.86 -14.62 -10.28
CA HIS A 83 -29.88 -13.92 -11.56
C HIS A 83 -29.02 -12.66 -11.52
N GLY A 84 -27.70 -12.82 -11.41
CA GLY A 84 -26.73 -11.74 -11.57
C GLY A 84 -26.33 -11.58 -13.03
N LYS A 85 -26.26 -10.34 -13.52
CA LYS A 85 -25.74 -10.06 -14.87
C LYS A 85 -24.22 -10.35 -14.93
N GLY A 86 -23.77 -11.11 -15.95
CA GLY A 86 -22.35 -11.32 -16.29
C GLY A 86 -21.75 -12.67 -15.87
N TYR A 87 -20.56 -12.98 -16.41
CA TYR A 87 -19.88 -14.27 -16.27
C TYR A 87 -19.41 -14.60 -14.85
N GLY A 88 -19.43 -15.90 -14.51
CA GLY A 88 -19.13 -16.46 -13.19
C GLY A 88 -17.68 -16.91 -12.99
N MET A 89 -16.96 -17.26 -14.06
CA MET A 89 -15.56 -17.70 -13.97
C MET A 89 -14.58 -16.65 -14.52
N PRO A 90 -13.46 -16.37 -13.83
CA PRO A 90 -13.13 -16.71 -12.44
C PRO A 90 -13.81 -15.78 -11.43
N SER A 91 -13.98 -16.23 -10.17
CA SER A 91 -14.53 -15.38 -9.12
C SER A 91 -13.61 -14.19 -8.81
N SER A 92 -14.10 -12.95 -9.02
CA SER A 92 -13.33 -11.72 -8.77
C SER A 92 -13.01 -11.54 -7.29
N HIS A 93 -13.99 -11.76 -6.40
CA HIS A 93 -13.77 -11.71 -4.95
C HIS A 93 -12.66 -12.66 -4.51
N ALA A 94 -12.70 -13.92 -4.96
CA ALA A 94 -11.69 -14.92 -4.61
C ALA A 94 -10.30 -14.55 -5.17
N GLN A 95 -10.23 -14.14 -6.44
CA GLN A 95 -8.99 -13.70 -7.08
C GLN A 95 -8.38 -12.48 -6.38
N PHE A 96 -9.20 -11.50 -6.02
CA PHE A 96 -8.79 -10.28 -5.34
C PHE A 96 -8.16 -10.58 -3.97
N VAL A 97 -8.85 -11.37 -3.12
CA VAL A 97 -8.37 -11.66 -1.76
C VAL A 97 -7.19 -12.64 -1.75
N ALA A 98 -7.11 -13.56 -2.71
CA ALA A 98 -5.95 -14.42 -2.89
C ALA A 98 -4.70 -13.60 -3.25
N PHE A 99 -4.84 -12.63 -4.17
CA PHE A 99 -3.76 -11.71 -4.49
C PHE A 99 -3.32 -10.92 -3.24
N TRP A 100 -4.27 -10.30 -2.55
CA TRP A 100 -3.99 -9.48 -1.36
C TRP A 100 -3.27 -10.27 -0.27
N ALA A 101 -3.80 -11.45 0.09
CA ALA A 101 -3.23 -12.27 1.15
C ALA A 101 -1.84 -12.79 0.79
N LEU A 102 -1.66 -13.36 -0.41
CA LEU A 102 -0.36 -13.90 -0.81
C LEU A 102 0.69 -12.79 -0.96
N TYR A 103 0.32 -11.65 -1.54
CA TYR A 103 1.24 -10.52 -1.65
C TYR A 103 1.65 -9.99 -0.26
N LEU A 104 0.70 -9.91 0.69
CA LEU A 104 1.00 -9.51 2.06
C LEU A 104 1.94 -10.49 2.76
N VAL A 105 1.73 -11.80 2.59
CA VAL A 105 2.64 -12.84 3.11
C VAL A 105 4.05 -12.66 2.54
N LEU A 106 4.17 -12.56 1.21
CA LEU A 106 5.46 -12.35 0.54
C LEU A 106 6.13 -11.07 1.03
N PHE A 107 5.37 -9.98 1.21
CA PHE A 107 5.89 -8.74 1.76
C PHE A 107 6.44 -8.91 3.18
N LEU A 108 5.66 -9.50 4.09
CA LEU A 108 6.03 -9.68 5.50
C LEU A 108 7.26 -10.58 5.69
N PHE A 109 7.43 -11.61 4.87
CA PHE A 109 8.51 -12.58 5.02
C PHE A 109 9.75 -12.30 4.15
N VAL A 110 9.59 -11.70 2.97
CA VAL A 110 10.70 -11.48 2.02
C VAL A 110 11.18 -10.03 2.03
N ARG A 111 10.28 -9.05 2.07
CA ARG A 111 10.63 -7.63 1.91
C ARG A 111 10.68 -6.83 3.21
N HIS A 112 9.97 -7.26 4.24
CA HIS A 112 9.96 -6.55 5.51
C HIS A 112 11.28 -6.73 6.26
N ARG A 113 12.25 -5.85 5.97
CA ARG A 113 13.49 -5.75 6.74
C ARG A 113 13.14 -5.03 8.05
N GLY A 114 13.22 -5.73 9.17
CA GLY A 114 13.20 -5.05 10.46
C GLY A 114 14.38 -4.08 10.54
N PRO A 115 14.31 -2.99 11.34
CA PRO A 115 15.50 -2.19 11.65
C PRO A 115 16.67 -3.12 11.96
N PRO A 116 17.86 -2.86 11.38
CA PRO A 116 19.02 -3.71 11.60
C PRO A 116 19.16 -3.92 13.10
N ALA A 117 19.23 -5.17 13.53
CA ALA A 117 19.61 -5.49 14.89
C ALA A 117 20.94 -4.79 15.11
N ARG A 118 20.92 -3.65 15.80
CA ARG A 118 22.14 -2.96 16.21
C ARG A 118 22.89 -4.03 16.97
N GLN A 119 24.04 -4.43 16.42
CA GLN A 119 24.98 -5.34 17.05
C GLN A 119 25.18 -4.84 18.49
N THR A 120 24.46 -5.42 19.44
CA THR A 120 24.79 -5.36 20.85
C THR A 120 25.70 -6.55 21.10
N ALA A 121 26.87 -6.48 20.49
CA ALA A 121 28.04 -7.22 20.90
C ALA A 121 29.15 -6.18 20.97
N ALA A 122 29.76 -6.07 22.15
CA ALA A 122 31.00 -5.38 22.43
C ALA A 122 31.01 -3.86 22.14
N ASP A 123 30.78 -3.07 23.19
CA ASP A 123 31.71 -2.01 23.58
C ASP A 123 31.36 -1.58 25.01
N GLY A 124 32.03 -2.21 25.97
CA GLY A 124 32.10 -1.69 27.32
C GLY A 124 33.00 -0.46 27.31
N ALA A 125 32.41 0.72 27.50
CA ALA A 125 33.14 1.90 27.96
C ALA A 125 32.18 2.96 28.55
N SER A 126 32.37 3.21 29.84
CA SER A 126 32.26 4.49 30.53
C SER A 126 30.93 5.29 30.49
N SER A 127 30.28 5.28 31.65
CA SER A 127 29.79 6.45 32.41
C SER A 127 29.08 7.63 31.73
N SER A 128 27.96 7.99 32.37
CA SER A 128 27.38 9.32 32.52
C SER A 128 26.63 9.93 31.32
N SER A 129 25.31 10.02 31.45
CA SER A 129 24.57 11.29 31.55
C SER A 129 23.11 11.12 31.13
N SER A 130 22.24 11.37 32.10
CA SER A 130 21.04 12.22 32.00
C SER A 130 20.49 12.46 30.59
N GLY A 131 19.40 11.78 30.25
CA GLY A 131 18.66 12.05 29.02
C GLY A 131 17.42 11.19 28.86
N ASN A 132 16.47 11.27 29.80
CA ASN A 132 15.14 10.70 29.60
C ASN A 132 14.40 11.54 28.52
N ARG A 133 14.69 11.27 27.25
CA ARG A 133 13.84 11.64 26.11
C ARG A 133 13.24 10.36 25.57
N SER A 134 12.17 9.91 26.23
CA SER A 134 11.22 8.95 25.68
C SER A 134 10.62 9.55 24.41
N SER A 135 11.22 9.25 23.26
CA SER A 135 10.58 9.44 21.96
C SER A 135 9.53 8.32 21.81
N PRO A 136 8.22 8.61 21.82
CA PRO A 136 7.18 7.59 21.80
C PRO A 136 6.97 6.97 20.40
N TYR A 137 7.82 7.27 19.42
CA TYR A 137 7.65 6.83 18.04
C TYR A 137 8.90 6.11 17.51
N ARG A 138 9.38 5.08 18.24
CA ARG A 138 10.23 4.05 17.63
C ARG A 138 9.33 2.94 17.13
N SER A 139 9.17 2.84 15.81
CA SER A 139 8.55 1.70 15.15
C SER A 139 9.32 0.42 15.53
N ARG A 140 8.70 -0.39 16.39
CA ARG A 140 9.19 -1.73 16.72
C ARG A 140 9.17 -2.57 15.44
N ALA A 141 10.28 -3.23 15.11
CA ALA A 141 10.29 -4.25 14.08
C ALA A 141 9.26 -5.32 14.42
N LEU A 142 8.35 -5.66 13.51
CA LEU A 142 7.47 -6.81 13.77
C LEU A 142 8.34 -8.05 13.94
N SER A 143 8.17 -8.75 15.06
CA SER A 143 8.79 -10.04 15.32
C SER A 143 8.33 -11.07 14.28
N ARG A 144 9.09 -12.16 14.11
CA ARG A 144 8.69 -13.25 13.19
C ARG A 144 7.32 -13.83 13.54
N ALA A 145 7.01 -13.92 14.84
CA ALA A 145 5.72 -14.38 15.34
C ALA A 145 4.59 -13.41 14.96
N GLU A 146 4.77 -12.10 15.17
CA GLU A 146 3.77 -11.09 14.78
C GLU A 146 3.49 -11.11 13.28
N ARG A 147 4.53 -11.30 12.45
CA ARG A 147 4.39 -11.45 10.99
C ARG A 147 3.61 -12.72 10.63
N ALA A 148 3.90 -13.84 11.29
CA ALA A 148 3.20 -15.09 11.07
C ALA A 148 1.73 -14.98 11.45
N VAL A 149 1.42 -14.34 12.59
CA VAL A 149 0.04 -14.07 13.00
C VAL A 149 -0.67 -13.20 11.97
N ALA A 150 -0.06 -12.09 11.53
CA ALA A 150 -0.64 -11.21 10.52
C ALA A 150 -0.90 -11.95 9.19
N ALA A 151 0.04 -12.80 8.75
CA ALA A 151 -0.09 -13.65 7.58
C ALA A 151 -1.25 -14.65 7.72
N LEU A 152 -1.35 -15.34 8.86
CA LEU A 152 -2.42 -16.30 9.12
C LEU A 152 -3.78 -15.62 9.13
N VAL A 153 -3.91 -14.46 9.77
CA VAL A 153 -5.14 -13.67 9.77
C VAL A 153 -5.51 -13.25 8.34
N ALA A 154 -4.55 -12.80 7.54
CA ALA A 154 -4.81 -12.44 6.15
C ALA A 154 -5.28 -13.63 5.30
N VAL A 155 -4.63 -14.78 5.43
CA VAL A 155 -5.02 -16.01 4.73
C VAL A 155 -6.40 -16.50 5.17
N ALA A 156 -6.68 -16.49 6.48
CA ALA A 156 -7.98 -16.85 7.02
C ALA A 156 -9.09 -15.90 6.53
N THR A 157 -8.81 -14.59 6.46
CA THR A 157 -9.74 -13.60 5.94
C THR A 157 -10.02 -13.84 4.45
N ALA A 158 -8.99 -14.11 3.65
CA ALA A 158 -9.15 -14.45 2.24
C ALA A 158 -9.96 -15.74 2.04
N ALA A 159 -9.71 -16.77 2.85
CA ALA A 159 -10.48 -18.01 2.82
C ALA A 159 -11.95 -17.77 3.19
N ALA A 160 -12.23 -16.96 4.21
CA ALA A 160 -13.59 -16.62 4.62
C ALA A 160 -14.36 -15.86 3.53
N VAL A 161 -13.71 -14.90 2.85
CA VAL A 161 -14.33 -14.17 1.72
C VAL A 161 -14.57 -15.09 0.53
N ALA A 162 -13.63 -15.99 0.21
CA ALA A 162 -13.79 -16.95 -0.87
C ALA A 162 -14.94 -17.94 -0.58
N TRP A 163 -15.00 -18.45 0.65
CA TRP A 163 -16.06 -19.33 1.13
C TRP A 163 -17.44 -18.65 1.08
N SER A 164 -17.52 -17.38 1.49
CA SER A 164 -18.78 -16.64 1.50
C SER A 164 -19.43 -16.55 0.11
N ARG A 165 -18.63 -16.57 -0.96
CA ARG A 165 -19.13 -16.57 -2.35
C ARG A 165 -19.82 -17.88 -2.74
N VAL A 166 -19.33 -19.00 -2.21
CA VAL A 166 -19.95 -20.32 -2.39
C VAL A 166 -21.19 -20.43 -1.50
N TYR A 167 -21.09 -20.02 -0.24
CA TYR A 167 -22.18 -20.09 0.75
C TYR A 167 -23.42 -19.30 0.29
N LEU A 168 -23.21 -18.05 -0.15
CA LEU A 168 -24.29 -17.21 -0.68
C LEU A 168 -24.78 -17.65 -2.07
N GLY A 169 -24.16 -18.66 -2.69
CA GLY A 169 -24.59 -19.21 -3.99
C GLY A 169 -24.26 -18.33 -5.20
N TYR A 170 -23.35 -17.35 -5.06
CA TYR A 170 -22.94 -16.48 -6.17
C TYR A 170 -21.96 -17.15 -7.15
N HIS A 171 -21.20 -18.15 -6.68
CA HIS A 171 -20.19 -18.86 -7.46
C HIS A 171 -20.14 -20.35 -7.10
N THR A 172 -19.71 -21.18 -8.03
CA THR A 172 -19.39 -22.59 -7.74
C THR A 172 -18.00 -22.71 -7.10
N THR A 173 -17.74 -23.83 -6.40
CA THR A 173 -16.41 -24.12 -5.84
C THR A 173 -15.33 -24.09 -6.92
N LYS A 174 -15.61 -24.59 -8.14
CA LYS A 174 -14.66 -24.54 -9.26
C LYS A 174 -14.31 -23.10 -9.65
N GLN A 175 -15.30 -22.23 -9.77
CA GLN A 175 -15.09 -20.82 -10.11
C GLN A 175 -14.27 -20.08 -9.05
N VAL A 176 -14.48 -20.42 -7.77
CA VAL A 176 -13.72 -19.88 -6.65
C VAL A 176 -12.27 -20.38 -6.67
N LEU A 177 -12.06 -21.69 -6.85
CA LEU A 177 -10.72 -22.27 -6.93
C LEU A 177 -9.90 -21.68 -8.07
N VAL A 178 -10.47 -21.56 -9.27
CA VAL A 178 -9.79 -20.93 -10.42
C VAL A 178 -9.46 -19.46 -10.12
N GLY A 179 -10.36 -18.73 -9.44
CA GLY A 179 -10.11 -17.38 -8.97
C GLY A 179 -8.93 -17.32 -7.99
N LEU A 180 -8.92 -18.19 -6.98
CA LEU A 180 -7.82 -18.27 -6.00
C LEU A 180 -6.47 -18.56 -6.69
N THR A 181 -6.43 -19.51 -7.62
CA THR A 181 -5.20 -19.85 -8.36
C THR A 181 -4.74 -18.71 -9.25
N ALA A 182 -5.64 -18.05 -9.97
CA ALA A 182 -5.31 -16.90 -10.81
C ALA A 182 -4.79 -15.73 -9.96
N GLY A 183 -5.42 -15.46 -8.81
CA GLY A 183 -4.99 -14.42 -7.89
C GLY A 183 -3.60 -14.69 -7.29
N ALA A 184 -3.35 -15.93 -6.88
CA ALA A 184 -2.04 -16.36 -6.39
C ALA A 184 -0.96 -16.24 -7.47
N ALA A 185 -1.23 -16.69 -8.69
CA ALA A 185 -0.31 -16.57 -9.82
C ALA A 185 0.01 -15.09 -10.14
N CYS A 186 -1.01 -14.23 -10.18
CA CYS A 186 -0.84 -12.78 -10.35
C CYS A 186 0.02 -12.16 -9.23
N ALA A 187 -0.17 -12.58 -7.97
CA ALA A 187 0.61 -12.06 -6.85
C ALA A 187 2.08 -12.44 -6.96
N VAL A 188 2.39 -13.70 -7.24
CA VAL A 188 3.77 -14.17 -7.43
C VAL A 188 4.42 -13.46 -8.62
N ALA A 189 3.74 -13.39 -9.77
CA ALA A 189 4.24 -12.72 -10.97
C ALA A 189 4.50 -11.23 -10.73
N TRP A 190 3.56 -10.52 -10.10
CA TRP A 190 3.72 -9.10 -9.79
C TRP A 190 4.81 -8.85 -8.76
N PHE A 191 4.91 -9.71 -7.75
CA PHE A 191 5.99 -9.62 -6.76
C PHE A 191 7.36 -9.83 -7.42
N ALA A 192 7.51 -10.85 -8.25
CA ALA A 192 8.75 -11.07 -9.01
C ALA A 192 9.09 -9.89 -9.92
N ALA A 193 8.12 -9.41 -10.72
CA ALA A 193 8.30 -8.28 -11.62
C ALA A 193 8.72 -7.00 -10.87
N THR A 194 8.08 -6.71 -9.74
CA THR A 194 8.42 -5.54 -8.93
C THR A 194 9.74 -5.70 -8.18
N THR A 195 10.16 -6.92 -7.81
CA THR A 195 11.51 -7.16 -7.29
C THR A 195 12.53 -6.87 -8.38
N HIS A 196 12.35 -7.44 -9.57
CA HIS A 196 13.25 -7.21 -10.70
C HIS A 196 13.34 -5.72 -11.09
N ALA A 197 12.20 -5.02 -11.13
CA ALA A 197 12.16 -3.58 -11.39
C ALA A 197 12.90 -2.73 -10.34
N ARG A 198 13.03 -3.22 -9.09
CA ARG A 198 13.86 -2.58 -8.06
C ARG A 198 15.34 -2.85 -8.31
N ASP A 199 15.69 -4.09 -8.63
CA ASP A 199 17.07 -4.53 -8.81
C ASP A 199 17.75 -3.82 -10.00
N VAL A 200 17.03 -3.64 -11.11
CA VAL A 200 17.52 -2.88 -12.27
C VAL A 200 17.46 -1.36 -12.09
N GLY A 201 17.01 -0.88 -10.92
CA GLY A 201 16.91 0.56 -10.61
C GLY A 201 15.80 1.30 -11.34
N LEU A 202 14.88 0.61 -12.02
CA LEU A 202 13.73 1.21 -12.70
C LEU A 202 12.84 1.96 -11.71
N LEU A 203 12.55 1.38 -10.55
CA LEU A 203 11.76 2.06 -9.51
C LEU A 203 12.46 3.34 -9.03
N ALA A 204 13.78 3.29 -8.84
CA ALA A 204 14.55 4.47 -8.45
C ALA A 204 14.57 5.52 -9.57
N TRP A 205 14.58 5.10 -10.84
CA TRP A 205 14.46 6.00 -11.99
C TRP A 205 13.08 6.66 -12.07
N VAL A 206 12.00 5.89 -11.93
CA VAL A 206 10.62 6.41 -11.92
C VAL A 206 10.41 7.38 -10.75
N LEU A 207 10.87 7.05 -9.54
CA LEU A 207 10.73 7.94 -8.37
C LEU A 207 11.51 9.26 -8.50
N ARG A 208 12.50 9.33 -9.41
CA ARG A 208 13.21 10.58 -9.74
C ARG A 208 12.39 11.51 -10.66
N TRP A 209 11.31 11.00 -11.27
CA TRP A 209 10.41 11.70 -12.20
C TRP A 209 9.15 12.20 -11.48
N PRO A 210 8.83 13.52 -11.38
CA PRO A 210 9.63 14.72 -11.53
C PRO A 210 9.74 15.48 -10.18
N ARG A 211 10.80 15.24 -9.39
CA ARG A 211 11.21 16.20 -8.34
C ARG A 211 12.05 17.37 -8.89
N ARG A 212 12.40 17.31 -10.19
CA ARG A 212 13.09 18.39 -10.90
C ARG A 212 12.17 19.53 -11.34
N ALA A 213 10.85 19.34 -11.32
CA ALA A 213 9.88 20.33 -11.80
C ALA A 213 9.19 21.16 -10.68
N LEU A 214 9.17 20.68 -9.43
CA LEU A 214 8.38 21.33 -8.35
C LEU A 214 9.17 21.81 -7.12
N VAL A 215 10.48 21.59 -7.07
CA VAL A 215 11.31 22.19 -6.02
C VAL A 215 12.35 23.08 -6.70
N PRO A 216 12.15 24.41 -6.73
CA PRO A 216 13.23 25.32 -7.05
C PRO A 216 14.37 25.02 -6.07
N ARG A 217 15.53 24.60 -6.58
CA ARG A 217 16.73 24.55 -5.75
C ARG A 217 16.91 25.96 -5.19
N PRO A 218 16.99 26.17 -3.86
CA PRO A 218 17.46 27.45 -3.38
C PRO A 218 18.87 27.62 -3.96
N ALA A 219 19.05 28.66 -4.78
CA ALA A 219 20.35 29.07 -5.25
C ALA A 219 21.19 29.32 -3.99
N THR A 220 22.04 28.36 -3.64
CA THR A 220 23.08 28.57 -2.65
C THR A 220 24.12 29.41 -3.36
N CYS A 221 23.87 30.72 -3.37
CA CYS A 221 24.87 31.71 -3.75
C CYS A 221 25.94 31.66 -2.65
N CYS A 222 26.95 30.81 -2.84
CA CYS A 222 28.14 30.83 -2.03
C CYS A 222 28.93 32.07 -2.44
N SER A 223 28.52 33.25 -1.98
CA SER A 223 29.35 34.44 -2.12
C SER A 223 30.56 34.23 -1.22
N ARG A 224 31.71 33.88 -1.80
CA ARG A 224 33.00 34.03 -1.11
C ARG A 224 33.19 35.52 -0.85
N ARG A 225 32.79 36.00 0.33
CA ARG A 225 33.32 37.26 0.85
C ARG A 225 34.72 36.95 1.34
N THR A 226 35.72 37.29 0.53
CA THR A 226 37.10 37.43 1.00
C THR A 226 37.13 38.64 1.92
N PHE A 227 37.11 38.40 3.23
CA PHE A 227 37.48 39.43 4.21
C PHE A 227 39.00 39.60 4.15
N ALA A 228 39.47 40.80 3.82
CA ALA A 228 40.86 41.16 4.04
C ALA A 228 41.14 41.11 5.55
N ARG A 229 42.17 40.36 5.95
CA ARG A 229 42.61 40.24 7.34
C ARG A 229 43.51 41.44 7.70
N PRO A 230 43.41 42.01 8.91
CA PRO A 230 44.55 42.69 9.52
C PRO A 230 45.60 41.64 9.93
N ALA A 231 46.87 42.00 9.82
CA ALA A 231 48.00 41.16 10.18
C ALA A 231 48.01 40.85 11.69
N GLY A 232 48.20 39.58 12.05
CA GLY A 232 48.39 39.14 13.45
C GLY A 232 47.20 38.39 14.05
N SER A 233 47.14 37.07 13.82
CA SER A 233 46.52 36.09 14.74
C SER A 233 46.54 34.69 14.13
N ALA A 234 47.14 33.75 14.84
CA ALA A 234 47.14 32.34 14.50
C ALA A 234 45.83 31.69 15.00
N GLY A 235 45.08 31.03 14.12
CA GLY A 235 43.88 30.28 14.49
C GLY A 235 42.87 30.19 13.35
N ARG A 236 42.85 29.06 12.63
CA ARG A 236 41.83 28.78 11.60
C ARG A 236 40.55 28.30 12.28
N ARG A 237 39.45 29.06 12.17
CA ARG A 237 38.10 28.51 12.26
C ARG A 237 37.27 29.09 11.11
N SER A 238 36.97 28.25 10.13
CA SER A 238 36.03 28.59 9.05
C SER A 238 34.60 28.40 9.57
N ALA A 239 33.96 29.47 10.03
CA ALA A 239 32.54 29.44 10.36
C ALA A 239 31.70 29.62 9.08
N CYS A 240 31.00 28.57 8.66
CA CYS A 240 30.01 28.63 7.59
C CYS A 240 28.71 29.22 8.15
N VAL A 241 28.54 30.54 8.06
CA VAL A 241 27.26 31.19 8.41
C VAL A 241 26.28 30.98 7.25
N ARG A 242 25.27 30.13 7.43
CA ARG A 242 24.14 29.98 6.50
C ARG A 242 23.14 31.13 6.76
N THR A 243 23.04 32.08 5.83
CA THR A 243 21.93 33.04 5.82
C THR A 243 20.91 32.63 4.75
N THR A 244 19.70 32.27 5.18
CA THR A 244 18.55 32.05 4.31
C THR A 244 17.91 33.41 4.02
N ARG A 245 18.23 34.04 2.88
CA ARG A 245 17.59 35.30 2.49
C ARG A 245 16.29 35.01 1.75
N TRP A 246 15.15 35.23 2.39
CA TRP A 246 13.85 35.28 1.71
C TRP A 246 13.74 36.60 0.93
N SER A 247 13.80 36.52 -0.40
CA SER A 247 13.51 37.66 -1.28
C SER A 247 12.00 37.78 -1.45
N ALA A 248 11.38 38.67 -0.67
CA ALA A 248 10.03 39.15 -0.98
C ALA A 248 10.11 40.07 -2.20
N ARG A 249 9.51 39.66 -3.33
CA ARG A 249 9.29 40.56 -4.48
C ARG A 249 8.38 41.69 -4.02
N ARG A 250 8.93 42.87 -3.73
CA ARG A 250 8.16 44.11 -3.62
C ARG A 250 7.69 44.49 -5.02
N ARG A 251 6.36 44.56 -5.23
CA ARG A 251 5.77 45.20 -6.42
C ARG A 251 6.12 46.70 -6.41
N PRO A 252 6.44 47.34 -7.54
CA PRO A 252 6.63 48.78 -7.59
C PRO A 252 5.27 49.47 -7.40
N ARG A 253 5.21 50.44 -6.48
CA ARG A 253 4.14 51.44 -6.41
C ARG A 253 4.22 52.29 -7.68
N ARG A 254 3.12 52.40 -8.42
CA ARG A 254 2.94 53.48 -9.41
C ARG A 254 2.87 54.79 -8.63
N GLY A 255 3.71 55.74 -9.00
CA GLY A 255 3.64 57.12 -8.49
C GLY A 255 2.55 57.89 -9.24
N GLU A 256 1.73 58.59 -8.47
CA GLU A 256 1.08 59.83 -8.87
C GLU A 256 2.13 60.91 -9.17
N GLY A 257 1.86 61.71 -10.19
CA GLY A 257 2.62 62.89 -10.58
C GLY A 257 1.93 63.60 -11.73
N ASP A 258 1.32 64.74 -11.37
CA ASP A 258 0.83 65.90 -12.15
C ASP A 258 -0.29 65.74 -13.19
#